data_AF-A0A8S8YHX2-F1
#
_entry.id   AF-A0A8S8YHX2-F1
#
_cell.length_a   1.000
_cell.length_b   1.000
_cell.length_c   1.000
_cell.angle_alpha   90.00
_cell.angle_beta   90.00
_cell.angle_gamma   90.00
#
_symmetry.space_group_name_H-M   'P 1'
#
loop_
_entity.id
_entity.type
_entity.pdbx_description
1 polymer ?
#
loop_
_entity_poly.entity_id
_entity_poly.type
_entity_poly.pdbx_seq_one_letter_code
_entity_poly.pdbx_strand_id
1 'polypeptide(L)' 'MSGLDESEVINSAAGFIATVLEVNSVVAYPVGEGEDIGGKARFAFPLEPGIAFV' A
#
# COMPACT_ATOMS: atom_id res chain seq x y z
N MET A 1 17.78 -3.75 14.22
CA MET A 1 16.59 -2.87 14.17
C MET A 1 15.47 -3.69 13.56
N SER A 2 14.45 -4.07 14.33
CA SER A 2 13.20 -4.54 13.74
C SER A 2 12.40 -3.28 13.36
N GLY A 3 12.36 -2.97 12.07
CA GLY A 3 11.48 -1.91 11.55
C GLY A 3 10.01 -2.31 11.71
N LEU A 4 9.12 -1.32 11.65
CA LEU A 4 7.67 -1.56 11.59
C LEU A 4 7.34 -2.13 10.20
N ASP A 5 6.53 -3.19 10.15
CA ASP A 5 5.98 -3.69 8.89
C ASP A 5 4.84 -2.77 8.45
N GLU A 6 5.18 -1.78 7.60
CA GLU A 6 4.22 -0.78 7.12
C GLU A 6 3.12 -1.43 6.29
N SER A 7 3.45 -2.49 5.54
CA SER A 7 2.47 -3.20 4.71
C SER A 7 1.46 -3.95 5.58
N GLU A 8 1.92 -4.64 6.63
CA GLU A 8 1.03 -5.29 7.60
C GLU A 8 0.11 -4.29 8.28
N VAL A 9 0.64 -3.15 8.74
CA VAL A 9 -0.15 -2.10 9.39
C VAL A 9 -1.23 -1.57 8.46
N ILE A 10 -0.90 -1.22 7.21
CA ILE A 10 -1.89 -0.71 6.23
C ILE A 10 -2.93 -1.80 5.90
N ASN A 11 -2.50 -3.04 5.67
CA ASN A 11 -3.39 -4.14 5.34
C ASN A 11 -4.34 -4.50 6.50
N SER A 12 -3.90 -4.34 7.75
CA SER A 12 -4.78 -4.53 8.92
C SER A 12 -5.95 -3.53 8.96
N ALA A 13 -5.77 -2.36 8.35
CA ALA A 13 -6.78 -1.31 8.24
C ALA A 13 -7.49 -1.27 6.86
N ALA A 14 -7.15 -2.17 5.93
CA ALA A 14 -7.58 -2.09 4.52
C ALA A 14 -9.10 -2.02 4.36
N GLY A 15 -9.87 -2.77 5.16
CA GLY A 15 -11.33 -2.74 5.11
C GLY A 15 -11.92 -1.37 5.48
N PHE A 16 -11.36 -0.70 6.48
CA PHE A 16 -11.75 0.66 6.84
C PHE A 16 -11.39 1.66 5.74
N ILE A 17 -10.15 1.58 5.22
CA ILE A 17 -9.68 2.47 4.14
C ILE A 17 -10.54 2.30 2.89
N ALA A 18 -10.83 1.05 2.49
CA ALA A 18 -11.68 0.74 1.34
C ALA A 18 -13.09 1.33 1.51
N THR A 19 -13.65 1.22 2.72
CA THR A 19 -14.96 1.78 3.05
C THR A 19 -14.97 3.31 2.95
N VAL A 20 -13.97 3.99 3.53
CA VAL A 20 -13.91 5.46 3.55
C VAL A 20 -13.59 6.05 2.17
N LEU A 21 -12.81 5.34 1.35
CA LEU A 21 -12.47 5.76 -0.01
C LEU A 21 -13.48 5.30 -1.06
N GLU A 22 -14.53 4.56 -0.66
CA GLU A 22 -15.55 3.99 -1.55
C GLU A 22 -14.96 3.14 -2.70
N VAL A 23 -13.95 2.34 -2.40
CA VAL A 23 -13.32 1.39 -3.34
C VAL A 23 -13.58 -0.07 -2.93
N ASN A 24 -13.50 -0.99 -3.90
CA ASN A 24 -13.81 -2.40 -3.65
C ASN A 24 -12.80 -3.07 -2.70
N SER A 25 -11.51 -2.73 -2.82
CA SER A 25 -10.44 -3.30 -2.01
C SER A 25 -9.24 -2.37 -1.94
N VAL A 26 -8.42 -2.57 -0.91
CA VAL A 26 -7.12 -1.92 -0.74
C VAL A 26 -6.11 -3.02 -0.44
N VAL A 27 -4.95 -2.93 -1.07
CA VAL A 27 -3.83 -3.84 -0.82
C VAL A 27 -2.54 -3.04 -0.81
N ALA A 28 -1.70 -3.29 0.20
CA ALA A 28 -0.37 -2.71 0.32
C ALA A 28 0.67 -3.84 0.32
N TYR A 29 1.81 -3.60 -0.32
CA TYR A 29 2.93 -4.54 -0.34
C TYR A 29 4.25 -3.77 -0.50
N PRO A 30 5.38 -4.33 -0.04
CA PRO A 30 6.69 -3.74 -0.22
C PRO A 30 7.05 -3.53 -1.69
N VAL A 31 7.82 -2.49 -1.99
CA VAL A 31 8.38 -2.28 -3.33
C VAL A 31 9.21 -3.50 -3.75
N GLY A 32 8.93 -4.02 -4.95
CA GLY A 32 9.59 -5.22 -5.49
C GLY A 32 8.87 -6.52 -5.16
N GLU A 33 7.89 -6.47 -4.26
CA GLU A 33 6.86 -7.50 -4.12
C GLU A 33 5.62 -7.06 -4.91
N GLY A 34 4.84 -8.01 -5.44
CA GLY A 34 3.66 -7.68 -6.25
C GLY A 34 3.95 -7.06 -7.62
N GLU A 35 2.93 -6.43 -8.21
CA GLU A 35 2.99 -5.79 -9.53
C GLU A 35 3.25 -4.28 -9.41
N ASP A 36 4.14 -3.71 -10.22
CA ASP A 36 4.35 -2.25 -10.24
C ASP A 36 3.24 -1.54 -11.02
N ILE A 37 2.10 -1.32 -10.36
CA ILE A 37 0.95 -0.65 -10.96
C ILE A 37 1.29 0.80 -11.30
N GLY A 38 1.28 1.13 -12.59
CA GLY A 38 1.48 2.49 -13.08
C GLY A 38 2.88 3.05 -12.80
N GLY A 39 3.88 2.18 -12.61
CA GLY A 39 5.28 2.58 -12.41
C GLY A 39 5.55 3.32 -11.10
N LYS A 40 4.68 3.15 -10.10
CA LYS A 40 4.69 3.89 -8.83
C LYS A 40 5.78 3.42 -7.86
N ALA A 41 6.32 2.22 -8.04
CA ALA A 41 7.38 1.67 -7.19
C ALA A 41 8.59 2.63 -7.05
N ARG A 42 8.98 3.32 -8.13
CA ARG A 42 10.12 4.25 -8.13
C ARG A 42 9.90 5.54 -7.33
N PHE A 43 8.66 5.81 -6.95
CA PHE A 43 8.26 7.02 -6.22
C PHE A 43 7.87 6.72 -4.77
N ALA A 44 7.90 5.45 -4.35
CA ALA A 44 7.59 5.05 -3.00
C ALA A 44 8.84 5.12 -2.10
N PHE A 45 8.65 5.55 -0.86
CA PHE A 45 9.66 5.63 0.18
C PHE A 45 9.02 5.24 1.52
N PRO A 46 9.78 4.78 2.56
CA PRO A 46 9.20 4.51 3.87
C PRO A 46 8.35 5.68 4.39
N LEU A 47 7.16 5.38 4.91
CA LEU A 47 6.12 6.34 5.30
C LEU A 47 5.55 7.23 4.17
N GLU A 48 5.97 7.02 2.92
CA GLU A 48 5.51 7.73 1.72
C GLU A 48 5.17 6.71 0.61
N PRO A 49 4.07 5.95 0.74
CA PRO A 49 3.72 4.90 -0.21
C PRO A 49 3.31 5.47 -1.57
N GLY A 50 3.67 4.76 -2.64
CA GLY A 50 3.12 5.02 -3.97
C GLY A 50 1.69 4.50 -4.06
N ILE A 51 0.74 5.34 -4.45
CA ILE A 51 -0.69 4.98 -4.56
C ILE A 51 -1.09 4.89 -6.03
N ALA A 52 -1.82 3.85 -6.37
CA ALA A 52 -2.45 3.66 -7.67
C ALA A 52 -3.89 3.17 -7.51
N PHE A 53 -4.75 3.54 -8.46
CA PHE A 53 -6.12 3.07 -8.58
C PHE A 53 -6.22 2.28 -9.89
N VAL A 54 -6.91 1.14 -9.85
CA VAL A 54 -7.14 0.23 -10.98
C VAL A 54 -8.62 0.00 -11.19
#